data_AF-A0A2S8S3H3-F1
#
_entry.id   AF-A0A2S8S3H3-F1
#
_cell.length_a   1.000
_cell.length_b   1.000
_cell.length_c   1.000
_cell.angle_alpha   90.00
_cell.angle_beta   90.00
_cell.angle_gamma   90.00
#
_symmetry.space_group_name_H-M   'P 1'
#
loop_
_entity.id
_entity.type
_entity.pdbx_description
1 polymer ?
#
loop_
_entity_poly.entity_id
_entity_poly.type
_entity_poly.pdbx_seq_one_letter_code
_entity_poly.pdbx_strand_id
1 'polypeptide(L)'
;MKTTTSTFAFLAGLMVLSVPVTAVAGGLSDPAPTPVIAAARAEPGRAFPAIFGANSAIPAPGGTAYGALTYTNPRRGVSGQGGDGDLALGYVFGNPVTGLSVTTGVNITSLEDFGEDGAFDLSIARMLRASGNSATFIGASAGNIFAWGDAKLDDEKYSAYVSHLVGFQTAGGEVPVQFTLGYGDNTTRKDDGSGLMKEGVFAGVGVGLNEVLSASISATTTQANIGFTMVVPQVPGLGVSLGMYDVTDNTDRRQGALSVGFSF
;
A
#
# COMPACT_ATOMS: atom_id res chain seq x y z
N MET A 1 -39.75 -40.05 -26.00
CA MET A 1 -38.88 -39.76 -24.84
C MET A 1 -37.76 -38.86 -25.35
N LYS A 2 -37.51 -37.69 -24.74
CA LYS A 2 -36.51 -36.71 -25.21
C LYS A 2 -35.35 -36.63 -24.22
N THR A 3 -34.13 -36.81 -24.69
CA THR A 3 -32.89 -36.58 -23.93
C THR A 3 -32.08 -35.48 -24.62
N THR A 4 -32.25 -34.25 -24.14
CA THR A 4 -31.54 -33.08 -24.67
C THR A 4 -30.26 -32.86 -23.86
N THR A 5 -29.10 -33.20 -24.42
CA THR A 5 -27.80 -32.85 -23.83
C THR A 5 -27.45 -31.39 -24.14
N SER A 6 -27.57 -30.50 -23.16
CA SER A 6 -27.19 -29.09 -23.30
C SER A 6 -25.69 -28.91 -23.04
N THR A 7 -24.93 -28.59 -24.08
CA THR A 7 -23.52 -28.20 -23.98
C THR A 7 -23.40 -26.88 -23.21
N PHE A 8 -22.92 -26.94 -21.96
CA PHE A 8 -22.55 -25.74 -21.21
C PHE A 8 -21.24 -25.16 -21.75
N ALA A 9 -21.36 -24.11 -22.56
CA ALA A 9 -20.22 -23.32 -22.99
C ALA A 9 -19.73 -22.43 -21.83
N PHE A 10 -18.74 -22.90 -21.08
CA PHE A 10 -18.09 -22.10 -20.04
C PHE A 10 -17.26 -20.99 -20.70
N LEU A 11 -17.79 -19.77 -20.71
CA LEU A 11 -17.09 -18.61 -21.28
C LEU A 11 -16.01 -18.14 -20.31
N ALA A 12 -14.79 -18.68 -20.45
CA ALA A 12 -13.63 -18.33 -19.63
C ALA A 12 -13.19 -16.88 -19.88
N GLY A 13 -13.78 -15.94 -19.14
CA GLY A 13 -13.43 -14.53 -19.18
C GLY A 13 -12.02 -14.30 -18.64
N LEU A 14 -11.07 -13.99 -19.53
CA LEU A 14 -9.68 -13.70 -19.19
C LEU A 14 -9.56 -12.37 -18.42
N MET A 15 -9.76 -12.42 -17.10
CA MET A 15 -9.55 -11.27 -16.21
C MET A 15 -8.06 -11.02 -15.99
N VAL A 16 -7.47 -10.14 -16.80
CA VAL A 16 -6.16 -9.55 -16.50
C VAL A 16 -6.35 -8.52 -15.38
N LEU A 17 -6.17 -8.97 -14.13
CA LEU A 17 -6.44 -8.21 -12.90
C LEU A 17 -5.34 -7.20 -12.53
N SER A 18 -5.59 -6.34 -11.52
CA SER A 18 -4.88 -5.07 -11.42
C SER A 18 -4.75 -4.39 -10.02
N VAL A 19 -3.55 -4.45 -9.40
CA VAL A 19 -2.90 -3.77 -8.21
C VAL A 19 -2.17 -2.39 -8.45
N PRO A 20 -1.98 -1.48 -7.48
CA PRO A 20 -0.77 -0.61 -7.38
C PRO A 20 0.28 -1.08 -6.34
N VAL A 21 1.61 -1.06 -6.62
CA VAL A 21 2.63 -1.46 -5.60
C VAL A 21 2.63 -0.48 -4.43
N THR A 22 1.90 -0.88 -3.40
CA THR A 22 2.27 -0.74 -2.02
C THR A 22 3.38 -1.74 -1.71
N ALA A 23 4.61 -1.27 -1.53
CA ALA A 23 5.73 -2.11 -1.13
C ALA A 23 5.45 -2.76 0.25
N VAL A 24 5.87 -4.01 0.42
CA VAL A 24 5.72 -4.77 1.67
C VAL A 24 7.06 -5.41 2.00
N ALA A 25 7.68 -5.07 3.13
CA ALA A 25 8.83 -5.82 3.59
C ALA A 25 8.39 -7.17 4.19
N GLY A 26 8.81 -8.26 3.55
CA GLY A 26 8.65 -9.64 4.05
C GLY A 26 9.77 -10.00 5.01
N GLY A 27 9.60 -9.66 6.29
CA GLY A 27 10.55 -9.93 7.38
C GLY A 27 9.95 -10.87 8.44
N LEU A 28 9.34 -11.97 7.98
CA LEU A 28 8.58 -12.96 8.74
C LEU A 28 7.30 -12.44 9.44
N SER A 29 6.16 -12.98 9.00
CA SER A 29 4.87 -13.04 9.71
C SER A 29 4.11 -11.76 10.05
N ASP A 30 4.59 -10.56 9.71
CA ASP A 30 3.97 -9.29 10.12
C ASP A 30 3.94 -8.26 8.96
N PRO A 31 2.93 -7.36 8.88
CA PRO A 31 2.80 -6.42 7.76
C PRO A 31 3.71 -5.22 8.00
N ALA A 32 4.91 -5.27 7.42
CA ALA A 32 5.83 -4.14 7.46
C ALA A 32 5.27 -2.91 6.73
N PRO A 33 5.79 -1.70 7.00
CA PRO A 33 5.15 -0.48 6.54
C PRO A 33 5.26 -0.32 5.04
N THR A 34 4.15 -0.09 4.37
CA THR A 34 4.22 0.44 3.02
C THR A 34 4.73 1.88 3.06
N PRO A 35 5.87 2.20 2.40
CA PRO A 35 6.21 3.58 2.09
C PRO A 35 5.14 4.15 1.15
N VAL A 36 4.30 5.05 1.67
CA VAL A 36 3.27 5.71 0.86
C VAL A 36 3.92 6.81 0.02
N ILE A 37 4.35 6.44 -1.18
CA ILE A 37 5.01 7.36 -2.11
C ILE A 37 3.96 8.31 -2.69
N ALA A 38 3.79 9.46 -2.03
CA ALA A 38 2.97 10.55 -2.53
C ALA A 38 3.49 11.00 -3.90
N ALA A 39 2.59 11.08 -4.89
CA ALA A 39 2.92 11.46 -6.26
C ALA A 39 3.58 12.84 -6.32
N ALA A 40 4.89 12.90 -6.59
CA ALA A 40 5.70 14.11 -6.50
C ALA A 40 5.55 15.07 -7.70
N ARG A 41 4.31 15.35 -8.11
CA ARG A 41 3.95 16.52 -8.94
C ARG A 41 2.46 16.83 -8.82
N ALA A 42 2.15 17.87 -8.05
CA ALA A 42 0.86 18.54 -8.04
C ALA A 42 1.10 20.05 -8.20
N GLU A 43 0.18 20.73 -8.88
CA GLU A 43 0.08 22.19 -8.90
C GLU A 43 -0.26 22.74 -7.50
N PRO A 44 -0.07 24.05 -7.22
CA PRO A 44 -0.31 24.64 -5.90
C PRO A 44 -1.71 24.31 -5.33
N GLY A 45 -1.72 23.49 -4.28
CA GLY A 45 -2.91 22.91 -3.68
C GLY A 45 -2.53 22.00 -2.51
N ARG A 46 -3.52 21.49 -1.75
CA ARG A 46 -3.24 20.62 -0.60
C ARG A 46 -2.59 19.30 -1.02
N ALA A 47 -1.68 18.82 -0.19
CA ALA A 47 -0.95 17.57 -0.35
C ALA A 47 -1.88 16.40 -0.64
N PHE A 48 -1.42 15.50 -1.50
CA PHE A 48 -2.17 14.32 -1.86
C PHE A 48 -2.44 13.44 -0.61
N PRO A 49 -3.70 13.04 -0.35
CA PRO A 49 -4.07 12.27 0.84
C PRO A 49 -3.50 10.85 0.83
N ALA A 50 -2.33 10.66 1.46
CA ALA A 50 -1.74 9.36 1.76
C ALA A 50 -2.61 8.54 2.74
N ILE A 51 -2.57 7.20 2.68
CA ILE A 51 -3.09 6.30 3.72
C ILE A 51 -1.93 5.41 4.19
N PHE A 52 -1.48 5.61 5.42
CA PHE A 52 -0.47 4.76 6.05
C PHE A 52 -1.07 3.43 6.48
N GLY A 53 -0.35 2.32 6.26
CA GLY A 53 -0.71 1.00 6.76
C GLY A 53 -1.93 0.32 6.12
N ALA A 54 -2.35 0.77 4.94
CA ALA A 54 -3.34 0.07 4.11
C ALA A 54 -3.11 0.40 2.64
N ASN A 55 -3.40 -0.56 1.75
CA ASN A 55 -3.21 -0.38 0.32
C ASN A 55 -4.15 0.71 -0.25
N SER A 56 -3.83 1.28 -1.42
CA SER A 56 -4.68 2.28 -2.09
C SER A 56 -4.62 2.15 -3.60
N ALA A 57 -5.77 2.08 -4.26
CA ALA A 57 -5.91 1.85 -5.71
C ALA A 57 -5.47 3.03 -6.60
N ILE A 58 -4.91 4.11 -6.02
CA ILE A 58 -4.37 5.24 -6.77
C ILE A 58 -2.83 5.14 -6.84
N PRO A 59 -2.26 4.75 -8.00
CA PRO A 59 -0.81 4.75 -8.20
C PRO A 59 -0.26 6.18 -8.37
N ALA A 60 1.07 6.31 -8.26
CA ALA A 60 1.80 7.45 -8.80
C ALA A 60 1.69 7.52 -10.34
N PRO A 61 2.11 8.62 -11.00
CA PRO A 61 1.97 8.79 -12.44
C PRO A 61 2.75 7.74 -13.25
N GLY A 62 2.24 7.44 -14.45
CA GLY A 62 2.99 6.66 -15.44
C GLY A 62 4.29 7.35 -15.84
N GLY A 63 5.37 6.58 -15.87
CA GLY A 63 6.73 7.05 -16.12
C GLY A 63 7.60 7.15 -14.86
N THR A 64 6.99 7.16 -13.67
CA THR A 64 7.70 7.38 -12.39
C THR A 64 8.52 6.17 -11.95
N ALA A 65 9.82 6.37 -11.79
CA ALA A 65 10.70 5.50 -11.02
C ALA A 65 10.68 5.90 -9.53
N TYR A 66 11.00 4.97 -8.63
CA TYR A 66 11.19 5.29 -7.23
C TYR A 66 12.21 4.41 -6.51
N GLY A 67 12.71 4.94 -5.39
CA GLY A 67 13.34 4.17 -4.32
C GLY A 67 12.88 4.69 -2.97
N ALA A 68 12.60 3.82 -2.01
CA ALA A 68 12.17 4.18 -0.67
C ALA A 68 12.85 3.32 0.39
N LEU A 69 13.36 3.97 1.44
CA LEU A 69 13.87 3.31 2.64
C LEU A 69 12.82 3.42 3.75
N THR A 70 12.59 2.35 4.50
CA THR A 70 11.86 2.41 5.77
C THR A 70 12.76 1.97 6.91
N TYR A 71 12.45 2.45 8.12
CA TYR A 71 12.98 1.95 9.38
C TYR A 71 11.82 1.73 10.36
N THR A 72 11.88 0.64 11.12
CA THR A 72 10.85 0.22 12.08
C THR A 72 11.44 -0.09 13.44
N ASN A 73 10.69 0.22 14.51
CA ASN A 73 11.08 -0.08 15.87
C ASN A 73 9.84 -0.29 16.78
N PRO A 74 9.73 -1.41 17.51
CA PRO A 74 10.59 -2.59 17.44
C PRO A 74 10.46 -3.36 16.11
N ARG A 75 11.50 -4.13 15.74
CA ARG A 75 11.45 -5.06 14.60
C ARG A 75 10.25 -6.00 14.76
N ARG A 76 9.42 -6.12 13.71
CA ARG A 76 8.14 -6.87 13.69
C ARG A 76 7.09 -6.45 14.75
N GLY A 77 7.35 -5.39 15.52
CA GLY A 77 6.55 -5.05 16.71
C GLY A 77 6.91 -5.82 17.98
N VAL A 78 7.92 -6.69 17.95
CA VAL A 78 8.28 -7.55 19.09
C VAL A 78 9.25 -6.82 20.02
N SER A 79 8.76 -6.43 21.21
CA SER A 79 9.57 -5.72 22.21
C SER A 79 10.91 -6.42 22.48
N GLY A 80 12.01 -5.64 22.39
CA GLY A 80 13.38 -6.12 22.58
C GLY A 80 14.13 -6.57 21.32
N GLN A 81 13.46 -6.76 20.17
CA GLN A 81 14.10 -7.21 18.91
C GLN A 81 14.86 -6.12 18.13
N GLY A 82 15.31 -5.06 18.81
CA GLY A 82 15.91 -3.90 18.16
C GLY A 82 14.96 -3.22 17.17
N GLY A 83 15.51 -2.62 16.13
CA GLY A 83 14.76 -2.05 15.01
C GLY A 83 15.54 -2.25 13.71
N ASP A 84 14.83 -2.29 12.59
CA ASP A 84 15.34 -2.75 11.29
C ASP A 84 14.72 -1.93 10.16
N GLY A 85 15.33 -1.94 8.98
CA GLY A 85 14.82 -1.25 7.81
C GLY A 85 14.64 -2.12 6.58
N ASP A 86 14.00 -1.53 5.58
CA ASP A 86 13.78 -2.10 4.26
C ASP A 86 14.16 -1.10 3.15
N LEU A 87 14.42 -1.63 1.95
CA LEU A 87 14.61 -0.84 0.73
C LEU A 87 13.66 -1.35 -0.35
N ALA A 88 12.68 -0.54 -0.74
CA ALA A 88 11.87 -0.76 -1.93
C ALA A 88 12.43 0.02 -3.13
N LEU A 89 12.57 -0.62 -4.28
CA LEU A 89 12.87 0.00 -5.57
C LEU A 89 11.77 -0.35 -6.56
N GLY A 90 11.36 0.57 -7.45
CA GLY A 90 10.32 0.23 -8.42
C GLY A 90 10.05 1.27 -9.51
N TYR A 91 9.07 0.94 -10.35
CA TYR A 91 8.72 1.73 -11.53
C TYR A 91 7.23 1.63 -11.88
N VAL A 92 6.62 2.73 -12.30
CA VAL A 92 5.22 2.82 -12.76
C VAL A 92 5.14 3.00 -14.28
N PHE A 93 4.52 2.05 -14.98
CA PHE A 93 4.09 2.17 -16.37
C PHE A 93 2.59 2.52 -16.47
N GLY A 94 2.13 2.84 -17.69
CA GLY A 94 0.70 3.00 -18.00
C GLY A 94 0.04 4.23 -17.36
N ASN A 95 -1.29 4.24 -17.27
CA ASN A 95 -2.05 5.32 -16.64
C ASN A 95 -3.45 4.81 -16.20
N PRO A 96 -3.85 4.97 -14.93
CA PRO A 96 -5.11 4.43 -14.43
C PRO A 96 -6.34 5.17 -14.97
N VAL A 97 -6.21 6.43 -15.38
CA VAL A 97 -7.31 7.28 -15.88
C VAL A 97 -7.73 6.88 -17.29
N THR A 98 -6.76 6.56 -18.16
CA THR A 98 -7.00 6.25 -19.58
C THR A 98 -6.98 4.75 -19.90
N GLY A 99 -6.53 3.90 -18.98
CA GLY A 99 -6.40 2.46 -19.21
C GLY A 99 -6.01 1.69 -17.96
N LEU A 100 -4.84 1.05 -18.02
CA LEU A 100 -4.19 0.42 -16.89
C LEU A 100 -2.88 1.17 -16.61
N SER A 101 -2.60 1.49 -15.35
CA SER A 101 -1.24 1.60 -14.83
C SER A 101 -0.62 0.22 -14.68
N VAL A 102 0.67 0.14 -14.38
CA VAL A 102 1.43 -1.03 -13.91
C VAL A 102 2.47 -0.48 -12.96
N THR A 103 2.67 -1.07 -11.79
CA THR A 103 3.84 -0.80 -10.96
C THR A 103 4.58 -2.12 -10.77
N THR A 104 5.90 -2.09 -10.71
CA THR A 104 6.71 -3.27 -10.37
C THR A 104 7.72 -2.87 -9.31
N GLY A 105 7.80 -3.65 -8.24
CA GLY A 105 8.66 -3.39 -7.09
C GLY A 105 9.61 -4.55 -6.81
N VAL A 106 10.77 -4.22 -6.26
CA VAL A 106 11.74 -5.13 -5.66
C VAL A 106 12.00 -4.61 -4.25
N ASN A 107 11.74 -5.43 -3.23
CA ASN A 107 11.95 -5.08 -1.84
C ASN A 107 13.12 -5.90 -1.28
N ILE A 108 14.08 -5.22 -0.65
CA ILE A 108 15.08 -5.81 0.24
C ILE A 108 14.50 -5.69 1.66
N THR A 109 14.37 -6.80 2.38
CA THR A 109 13.49 -6.86 3.56
C THR A 109 14.20 -6.77 4.92
N SER A 110 15.53 -6.69 4.90
CA SER A 110 16.43 -6.37 6.02
C SER A 110 17.52 -5.43 5.51
N LEU A 111 17.92 -4.44 6.32
CA LEU A 111 19.11 -3.62 6.06
C LEU A 111 20.35 -4.09 6.85
N GLU A 112 20.18 -5.02 7.80
CA GLU A 112 21.32 -5.65 8.49
C GLU A 112 22.05 -6.63 7.55
N ASP A 113 21.29 -7.47 6.83
CA ASP A 113 21.79 -8.46 5.88
C ASP A 113 21.43 -8.05 4.44
N PHE A 114 21.89 -6.85 4.05
CA PHE A 114 21.42 -6.13 2.87
C PHE A 114 21.55 -6.93 1.57
N GLY A 115 20.40 -7.32 1.02
CA GLY A 115 20.27 -8.00 -0.27
C GLY A 115 20.23 -9.52 -0.19
N GLU A 116 20.50 -10.12 0.97
CA GLU A 116 20.36 -11.57 1.17
C GLU A 116 18.89 -11.99 1.15
N ASP A 117 18.02 -11.16 1.76
CA ASP A 117 16.56 -11.33 1.77
C ASP A 117 15.84 -10.31 0.89
N GLY A 118 14.83 -10.78 0.15
CA GLY A 118 13.95 -9.89 -0.58
C GLY A 118 12.94 -10.58 -1.50
N ALA A 119 12.08 -9.79 -2.13
CA ALA A 119 11.11 -10.30 -3.09
C ALA A 119 10.64 -9.27 -4.12
N PHE A 120 9.98 -9.76 -5.17
CA PHE A 120 9.30 -8.96 -6.18
C PHE A 120 7.81 -8.78 -5.86
N ASP A 121 7.30 -7.55 -6.03
CA ASP A 121 5.88 -7.20 -5.96
C ASP A 121 5.37 -6.72 -7.32
N LEU A 122 4.25 -7.28 -7.79
CA LEU A 122 3.63 -6.95 -9.08
C LEU A 122 2.42 -6.03 -8.94
N SER A 123 2.22 -5.19 -9.96
CA SER A 123 1.04 -4.34 -10.06
C SER A 123 0.61 -3.90 -11.48
N ILE A 124 -0.68 -3.64 -11.68
CA ILE A 124 -1.42 -3.14 -12.86
C ILE A 124 -2.61 -2.28 -12.33
N ALA A 125 -3.07 -1.07 -12.71
CA ALA A 125 -4.11 -0.34 -11.91
C ALA A 125 -5.16 0.51 -12.69
N ARG A 126 -6.41 0.69 -12.21
CA ARG A 126 -7.49 1.35 -12.98
C ARG A 126 -8.47 2.28 -12.24
N MET A 127 -8.80 3.41 -12.86
CA MET A 127 -9.94 4.27 -12.52
C MET A 127 -11.26 3.70 -13.08
N LEU A 128 -12.27 3.55 -12.22
CA LEU A 128 -13.63 3.11 -12.59
C LEU A 128 -14.51 4.29 -13.04
N ARG A 129 -14.38 5.44 -12.38
CA ARG A 129 -15.14 6.67 -12.67
C ARG A 129 -14.42 7.91 -12.16
N ALA A 130 -14.68 9.06 -12.80
CA ALA A 130 -14.48 10.38 -12.23
C ALA A 130 -15.75 11.22 -12.43
N SER A 131 -16.04 12.11 -11.50
CA SER A 131 -17.16 13.07 -11.59
C SER A 131 -16.90 14.24 -10.63
N GLY A 132 -16.90 15.47 -11.17
CA GLY A 132 -16.53 16.67 -10.41
C GLY A 132 -15.14 16.54 -9.79
N ASN A 133 -15.03 16.86 -8.51
CA ASN A 133 -13.82 16.72 -7.68
C ASN A 133 -13.72 15.33 -7.00
N SER A 134 -14.24 14.28 -7.64
CA SER A 134 -14.24 12.92 -7.08
C SER A 134 -13.87 11.86 -8.13
N ALA A 135 -13.12 10.83 -7.71
CA ALA A 135 -12.71 9.73 -8.57
C ALA A 135 -12.62 8.41 -7.79
N THR A 136 -13.00 7.30 -8.41
CA THR A 136 -13.00 5.96 -7.80
C THR A 136 -12.11 5.02 -8.62
N PHE A 137 -11.26 4.25 -7.95
CA PHE A 137 -10.24 3.36 -8.52
C PHE A 137 -10.35 1.95 -7.93
N ILE A 138 -9.87 0.95 -8.66
CA ILE A 138 -9.82 -0.45 -8.23
C ILE A 138 -8.40 -1.04 -8.33
N GLY A 139 -8.06 -1.85 -7.32
CA GLY A 139 -6.78 -2.49 -7.06
C GLY A 139 -6.93 -3.99 -6.77
N ALA A 140 -5.90 -4.78 -7.06
CA ALA A 140 -5.60 -6.13 -6.56
C ALA A 140 -4.31 -6.08 -5.70
N SER A 141 -3.69 -7.18 -5.27
CA SER A 141 -2.24 -7.27 -5.01
C SER A 141 -1.66 -8.63 -5.41
N ALA A 142 -0.36 -8.67 -5.63
CA ALA A 142 0.45 -9.87 -5.82
C ALA A 142 1.88 -9.56 -5.37
N GLY A 143 2.15 -9.78 -4.08
CA GLY A 143 3.46 -9.57 -3.44
C GLY A 143 4.16 -10.87 -3.08
N ASN A 144 5.46 -10.78 -2.79
CA ASN A 144 6.34 -11.92 -2.49
C ASN A 144 6.50 -12.98 -3.64
N ILE A 145 6.03 -12.69 -4.86
CA ILE A 145 5.86 -13.70 -5.93
C ILE A 145 7.18 -14.23 -6.55
N PHE A 146 8.31 -13.57 -6.29
CA PHE A 146 9.64 -14.07 -6.65
C PHE A 146 10.63 -13.85 -5.49
N ALA A 147 10.32 -14.43 -4.33
CA ALA A 147 11.12 -14.31 -3.11
C ALA A 147 12.52 -14.97 -3.20
N TRP A 148 13.49 -14.41 -2.48
CA TRP A 148 14.81 -14.98 -2.20
C TRP A 148 15.24 -14.69 -0.75
N GLY A 149 16.29 -15.39 -0.28
CA GLY A 149 16.62 -15.45 1.14
C GLY A 149 15.48 -16.06 1.98
N ASP A 150 15.38 -15.63 3.23
CA ASP A 150 14.35 -16.00 4.20
C ASP A 150 12.97 -15.43 3.87
N ALA A 151 12.84 -14.48 2.92
CA ALA A 151 11.54 -14.05 2.40
C ALA A 151 10.75 -15.21 1.73
N LYS A 152 11.43 -16.32 1.37
CA LYS A 152 10.82 -17.59 0.92
C LYS A 152 10.09 -18.37 2.03
N LEU A 153 10.21 -17.94 3.29
CA LEU A 153 9.50 -18.53 4.43
C LEU A 153 8.12 -17.89 4.66
N ASP A 154 7.86 -16.71 4.08
CA ASP A 154 6.54 -16.10 3.96
C ASP A 154 5.84 -16.64 2.69
N ASP A 155 4.51 -16.80 2.74
CA ASP A 155 3.70 -17.13 1.56
C ASP A 155 3.64 -15.97 0.54
N GLU A 156 3.18 -16.27 -0.69
CA GLU A 156 2.74 -15.25 -1.67
C GLU A 156 1.56 -14.42 -1.12
N LYS A 157 1.40 -13.16 -1.55
CA LYS A 157 0.50 -12.19 -0.90
C LYS A 157 -0.49 -11.50 -1.86
N TYR A 158 -1.78 -11.84 -1.79
CA TYR A 158 -2.83 -11.38 -2.71
C TYR A 158 -3.95 -10.57 -2.02
N SER A 159 -4.35 -9.46 -2.63
CA SER A 159 -5.43 -8.58 -2.16
C SER A 159 -6.38 -8.14 -3.29
N ALA A 160 -7.49 -7.50 -2.92
CA ALA A 160 -8.35 -6.70 -3.77
C ALA A 160 -8.92 -5.51 -2.99
N TYR A 161 -8.97 -4.32 -3.59
CA TYR A 161 -9.36 -3.08 -2.92
C TYR A 161 -9.94 -2.04 -3.86
N VAL A 162 -10.76 -1.15 -3.30
CA VAL A 162 -11.38 -0.01 -3.98
C VAL A 162 -11.04 1.27 -3.22
N SER A 163 -10.56 2.28 -3.93
CA SER A 163 -10.22 3.58 -3.35
C SER A 163 -11.01 4.71 -3.98
N HIS A 164 -11.32 5.72 -3.17
CA HIS A 164 -12.09 6.89 -3.59
C HIS A 164 -11.41 8.17 -3.13
N LEU A 165 -11.04 9.01 -4.09
CA LEU A 165 -10.67 10.41 -3.86
C LEU A 165 -11.92 11.28 -3.93
N VAL A 166 -12.03 12.25 -3.03
CA VAL A 166 -13.05 13.30 -3.04
C VAL A 166 -12.49 14.59 -2.42
N GLY A 167 -12.75 15.72 -3.06
CA GLY A 167 -12.52 17.05 -2.50
C GLY A 167 -13.72 17.52 -1.67
N PHE A 168 -13.48 17.87 -0.40
CA PHE A 168 -14.48 18.56 0.43
C PHE A 168 -14.21 20.06 0.41
N GLN A 169 -15.17 20.84 -0.09
CA GLN A 169 -15.05 22.30 -0.12
C GLN A 169 -15.29 22.90 1.27
N THR A 170 -14.35 23.72 1.74
CA THR A 170 -14.40 24.38 3.05
C THR A 170 -14.16 25.89 2.92
N ALA A 171 -14.37 26.65 4.00
CA ALA A 171 -14.00 28.07 4.04
C ALA A 171 -12.49 28.34 3.82
N GLY A 172 -11.64 27.31 3.99
CA GLY A 172 -10.21 27.33 3.66
C GLY A 172 -9.87 26.64 2.33
N GLY A 173 -10.79 26.62 1.37
CA GLY A 173 -10.63 25.92 0.09
C GLY A 173 -10.89 24.43 0.18
N GLU A 174 -10.51 23.69 -0.87
CA GLU A 174 -10.75 22.25 -0.95
C GLU A 174 -9.80 21.45 -0.04
N VAL A 175 -10.35 20.43 0.63
CA VAL A 175 -9.65 19.45 1.43
C VAL A 175 -9.74 18.09 0.72
N PRO A 176 -8.66 17.57 0.12
CA PRO A 176 -8.69 16.29 -0.55
C PRO A 176 -8.64 15.15 0.47
N VAL A 177 -9.53 14.18 0.30
CA VAL A 177 -9.64 13.00 1.16
C VAL A 177 -9.61 11.74 0.30
N GLN A 178 -8.84 10.75 0.76
CA GLN A 178 -8.78 9.41 0.20
C GLN A 178 -9.46 8.44 1.17
N PHE A 179 -10.27 7.55 0.63
CA PHE A 179 -10.77 6.36 1.32
C PHE A 179 -10.23 5.11 0.61
N THR A 180 -9.90 4.05 1.33
CA THR A 180 -9.77 2.69 0.77
C THR A 180 -10.57 1.70 1.61
N LEU A 181 -11.15 0.70 0.94
CA LEU A 181 -11.61 -0.55 1.53
C LEU A 181 -11.05 -1.72 0.71
N GLY A 182 -10.59 -2.78 1.38
CA GLY A 182 -9.99 -3.94 0.75
C GLY A 182 -10.07 -5.22 1.57
N TYR A 183 -9.67 -6.31 0.93
CA TYR A 183 -9.55 -7.65 1.50
C TYR A 183 -8.34 -8.34 0.88
N GLY A 184 -7.65 -9.18 1.64
CA GLY A 184 -6.56 -10.00 1.11
C GLY A 184 -6.17 -11.13 2.04
N ASP A 185 -5.35 -12.05 1.55
CA ASP A 185 -4.51 -12.86 2.44
C ASP A 185 -3.45 -11.98 3.11
N ASN A 186 -2.85 -12.47 4.19
CA ASN A 186 -1.71 -11.84 4.85
C ASN A 186 -1.86 -10.33 5.18
N THR A 187 -3.10 -9.83 5.34
CA THR A 187 -3.42 -8.41 5.61
C THR A 187 -3.69 -8.10 7.08
N THR A 188 -3.99 -9.09 7.92
CA THR A 188 -4.32 -8.87 9.34
C THR A 188 -3.59 -9.88 10.22
N ARG A 189 -3.02 -9.45 11.34
CA ARG A 189 -2.40 -10.37 12.32
C ARG A 189 -3.46 -11.19 13.03
N LYS A 190 -3.10 -12.36 13.55
CA LYS A 190 -3.92 -13.11 14.49
C LYS A 190 -3.94 -12.44 15.88
N ASP A 191 -5.09 -12.51 16.49
CA ASP A 191 -5.48 -12.04 17.83
C ASP A 191 -5.13 -13.05 18.94
N ASP A 192 -4.19 -13.95 18.66
CA ASP A 192 -3.71 -15.04 19.55
C ASP A 192 -2.29 -14.80 20.10
N GLY A 193 -1.71 -13.60 19.87
CA GLY A 193 -0.35 -13.23 20.26
C GLY A 193 0.77 -13.90 19.44
N SER A 194 0.44 -14.87 18.57
CA SER A 194 1.42 -15.51 17.69
C SER A 194 2.05 -14.51 16.71
N GLY A 195 1.30 -13.45 16.36
CA GLY A 195 1.65 -12.53 15.29
C GLY A 195 1.98 -13.27 14.00
N LEU A 196 1.25 -14.35 13.72
CA LEU A 196 1.09 -14.87 12.37
C LEU A 196 0.04 -14.04 11.65
N MET A 197 0.17 -13.88 10.34
CA MET A 197 -0.88 -13.29 9.54
C MET A 197 -2.05 -14.26 9.29
N LYS A 198 -3.18 -13.70 8.88
CA LYS A 198 -4.33 -14.37 8.27
C LYS A 198 -4.95 -13.45 7.21
N GLU A 199 -5.85 -14.01 6.43
CA GLU A 199 -6.73 -13.26 5.53
C GLU A 199 -7.68 -12.34 6.31
N GLY A 200 -8.02 -11.19 5.74
CA GLY A 200 -8.85 -10.21 6.44
C GLY A 200 -9.25 -8.99 5.61
N VAL A 201 -10.15 -8.19 6.19
CA VAL A 201 -10.54 -6.88 5.66
C VAL A 201 -9.57 -5.82 6.19
N PHE A 202 -9.25 -4.86 5.32
CA PHE A 202 -8.57 -3.62 5.70
C PHE A 202 -9.29 -2.39 5.13
N ALA A 203 -9.19 -1.26 5.83
CA ALA A 203 -9.75 0.01 5.39
C ALA A 203 -8.89 1.18 5.86
N GLY A 204 -9.04 2.35 5.25
CA GLY A 204 -8.34 3.55 5.71
C GLY A 204 -8.89 4.85 5.13
N VAL A 205 -8.54 5.94 5.81
CA VAL A 205 -8.89 7.32 5.44
C VAL A 205 -7.64 8.18 5.53
N GLY A 206 -7.36 8.94 4.47
CA GLY A 206 -6.26 9.89 4.36
C GLY A 206 -6.78 11.29 4.06
N VAL A 207 -6.17 12.33 4.63
CA VAL A 207 -6.62 13.72 4.51
C VAL A 207 -5.44 14.64 4.24
N GLY A 208 -5.50 15.44 3.17
CA GLY A 208 -4.53 16.51 2.90
C GLY A 208 -4.75 17.69 3.86
N LEU A 209 -3.87 17.87 4.84
CA LEU A 209 -4.01 18.89 5.88
C LEU A 209 -3.61 20.28 5.36
N ASN A 210 -2.50 20.37 4.64
CA ASN A 210 -2.02 21.58 3.97
C ASN A 210 -1.28 21.20 2.67
N GLU A 211 -0.59 22.12 2.00
CA GLU A 211 0.13 21.90 0.73
C GLU A 211 1.19 20.80 0.77
N VAL A 212 1.74 20.49 1.95
CA VAL A 212 2.90 19.58 2.08
C VAL A 212 2.62 18.35 2.94
N LEU A 213 1.61 18.39 3.80
CA LEU A 213 1.35 17.39 4.84
C LEU A 213 -0.05 16.76 4.70
N SER A 214 -0.11 15.44 4.75
CA SER A 214 -1.34 14.65 4.96
C SER A 214 -1.27 13.86 6.26
N ALA A 215 -2.43 13.52 6.82
CA ALA A 215 -2.57 12.59 7.95
C ALA A 215 -3.60 11.51 7.63
N SER A 216 -3.46 10.35 8.27
CA SER A 216 -4.26 9.16 7.97
C SER A 216 -4.48 8.24 9.16
N ILE A 217 -5.56 7.48 9.08
CA ILE A 217 -5.91 6.38 9.97
C ILE A 217 -6.27 5.19 9.08
N SER A 218 -5.74 4.00 9.41
CA SER A 218 -6.17 2.73 8.80
C SER A 218 -6.49 1.71 9.87
N ALA A 219 -7.21 0.66 9.48
CA ALA A 219 -7.49 -0.49 10.31
C ALA A 219 -7.49 -1.77 9.48
N THR A 220 -7.02 -2.86 10.08
CA THR A 220 -7.21 -4.22 9.59
C THR A 220 -8.38 -4.85 10.36
N THR A 221 -8.49 -6.17 10.40
CA THR A 221 -9.51 -6.85 11.23
C THR A 221 -9.10 -6.90 12.72
N THR A 222 -7.81 -6.70 13.03
CA THR A 222 -7.25 -6.86 14.38
C THR A 222 -6.35 -5.72 14.86
N GLN A 223 -6.06 -4.72 14.01
CA GLN A 223 -5.11 -3.63 14.31
C GLN A 223 -5.63 -2.28 13.82
N ALA A 224 -5.29 -1.20 14.53
CA ALA A 224 -5.52 0.18 14.08
C ALA A 224 -4.19 0.93 13.95
N ASN A 225 -3.98 1.62 12.84
CA ASN A 225 -2.72 2.32 12.53
C ASN A 225 -2.98 3.82 12.30
N ILE A 226 -2.00 4.65 12.61
CA ILE A 226 -2.01 6.10 12.29
C ILE A 226 -0.72 6.49 11.59
N GLY A 227 -0.79 7.45 10.66
CA GLY A 227 0.42 7.97 10.03
C GLY A 227 0.25 9.32 9.35
N PHE A 228 1.36 10.05 9.28
CA PHE A 228 1.52 11.35 8.66
C PHE A 228 2.50 11.21 7.50
N THR A 229 2.22 11.87 6.37
CA THR A 229 3.10 11.86 5.19
C THR A 229 3.31 13.28 4.72
N MET A 230 4.58 13.65 4.48
CA MET A 230 5.02 14.97 4.08
C MET A 230 5.80 14.90 2.76
N VAL A 231 5.46 15.73 1.79
CA VAL A 231 6.31 16.00 0.61
C VAL A 231 7.27 17.15 0.96
N VAL A 232 8.54 17.04 0.59
CA VAL A 232 9.57 18.05 0.90
C VAL A 232 9.68 19.08 -0.24
N PRO A 233 9.18 20.33 -0.10
CA PRO A 233 9.06 21.25 -1.24
C PRO A 233 10.39 21.65 -1.90
N GLN A 234 11.48 21.62 -1.12
CA GLN A 234 12.82 21.97 -1.57
C GLN A 234 13.49 20.85 -2.39
N VAL A 235 12.94 19.64 -2.37
CA VAL A 235 13.49 18.46 -3.05
C VAL A 235 12.37 17.74 -3.82
N PRO A 236 12.05 18.17 -5.05
CA PRO A 236 11.07 17.49 -5.90
C PRO A 236 11.41 16.00 -6.02
N GLY A 237 10.41 15.14 -5.82
CA GLY A 237 10.56 13.69 -5.73
C GLY A 237 10.55 13.13 -4.30
N LEU A 238 10.94 13.91 -3.30
CA LEU A 238 11.14 13.45 -1.92
C LEU A 238 9.87 13.53 -1.05
N GLY A 239 9.50 12.41 -0.45
CA GLY A 239 8.48 12.28 0.58
C GLY A 239 9.02 11.58 1.84
N VAL A 240 8.45 11.92 3.00
CA VAL A 240 8.76 11.32 4.30
C VAL A 240 7.44 10.91 4.96
N SER A 241 7.36 9.70 5.51
CA SER A 241 6.20 9.19 6.22
C SER A 241 6.58 8.75 7.63
N LEU A 242 5.79 9.12 8.63
CA LEU A 242 5.96 8.72 10.03
C LEU A 242 4.63 8.17 10.55
N GLY A 243 4.64 6.99 11.15
CA GLY A 243 3.42 6.40 11.70
C GLY A 243 3.66 5.30 12.73
N MET A 244 2.56 4.72 13.19
CA MET A 244 2.54 3.65 14.19
C MET A 244 1.48 2.61 13.83
N TYR A 245 1.92 1.35 13.76
CA TYR A 245 1.07 0.16 13.64
C TYR A 245 0.58 -0.29 15.00
N ASP A 246 -0.65 -0.82 15.01
CA ASP A 246 -1.36 -1.26 16.21
C ASP A 246 -1.24 -0.28 17.39
N VAL A 247 -1.73 0.94 17.16
CA VAL A 247 -1.84 2.03 18.14
C VAL A 247 -2.60 1.57 19.40
N THR A 248 -3.52 0.63 19.22
CA THR A 248 -4.33 -0.05 20.23
C THR A 248 -3.59 -1.12 21.04
N ASP A 249 -2.44 -1.62 20.54
CA ASP A 249 -1.69 -2.78 21.03
C ASP A 249 -2.56 -4.05 21.20
N ASN A 250 -3.54 -4.23 20.31
CA ASN A 250 -4.51 -5.33 20.33
C ASN A 250 -3.89 -6.68 19.88
N THR A 251 -2.65 -6.68 19.43
CA THR A 251 -1.90 -7.87 18.98
C THR A 251 -0.55 -8.06 19.70
N ASP A 252 -0.28 -7.29 20.77
CA ASP A 252 1.02 -7.23 21.48
C ASP A 252 2.22 -6.93 20.54
N ARG A 253 1.98 -6.15 19.47
CA ARG A 253 2.93 -5.93 18.36
C ARG A 253 2.95 -4.50 17.82
N ARG A 254 2.64 -3.51 18.66
CA ARG A 254 2.76 -2.09 18.32
C ARG A 254 4.16 -1.72 17.81
N GLN A 255 4.21 -1.02 16.68
CA GLN A 255 5.46 -0.73 15.95
C GLN A 255 5.46 0.70 15.40
N GLY A 256 6.48 1.49 15.73
CA GLY A 256 6.75 2.78 15.06
C GLY A 256 7.47 2.59 13.73
N ALA A 257 7.18 3.43 12.75
CA ALA A 257 7.80 3.38 11.42
C ALA A 257 8.11 4.77 10.86
N LEU A 258 9.27 4.90 10.21
CA LEU A 258 9.72 6.08 9.46
C LEU A 258 10.14 5.64 8.06
N SER A 259 9.46 6.12 7.01
CA SER A 259 9.83 5.92 5.62
C SER A 259 10.32 7.21 4.96
N VAL A 260 11.29 7.09 4.05
CA VAL A 260 11.77 8.17 3.18
C VAL A 260 11.77 7.65 1.74
N GLY A 261 10.90 8.20 0.90
CA GLY A 261 10.75 7.82 -0.51
C GLY A 261 11.21 8.92 -1.45
N PHE A 262 11.91 8.57 -2.52
CA PHE A 262 12.29 9.46 -3.61
C PHE A 262 11.76 8.93 -4.95
N SER A 263 11.22 9.82 -5.78
CA SER A 263 10.60 9.49 -7.06
C SER A 263 11.04 10.44 -8.18
N PHE A 264 11.19 9.93 -9.40
CA PHE A 264 11.77 10.64 -10.55
C PHE A 264 11.24 10.14 -11.91
#